data_AF-A0A7W4JHR6-F1
#
_entry.id   AF-A0A7W4JHR6-F1
#
_cell.length_a   1.000
_cell.length_b   1.000
_cell.length_c   1.000
_cell.angle_alpha   90.00
_cell.angle_beta   90.00
_cell.angle_gamma   90.00
#
_symmetry.space_group_name_H-M   'P 1'
#
loop_
_entity.id
_entity.type
_entity.pdbx_description
1 polymer ?
#
loop_
_entity_poly.entity_id
_entity_poly.type
_entity_poly.pdbx_seq_one_letter_code
_entity_poly.pdbx_strand_id
1 'polypeptide(L)'
;ASLGVVELTVALHAVFDTPDDRIIWDVGHQAYPHKILTGRRERVRTLRQPGGLSGFTRRSESAYDPFGAAHSSTSISAGLGMAVAHHLRAEHDPAYRERNVVAVIGDGSISAGMAYEAMNNASVAGPGAGRLIVVLNDNEMSIAPPVGAMSNYLSRLMSSRQFLGLRD
;
A
#
# COMPACT_ATOMS: atom_id res chain seq x y z
N ALA A 1 -13.60 6.08 2.70
CA ALA A 1 -12.37 5.36 2.29
C ALA A 1 -12.31 3.94 2.86
N SER A 2 -12.28 3.76 4.18
CA SER A 2 -11.97 2.44 4.79
C SER A 2 -12.95 1.29 4.47
N LEU A 3 -14.21 1.59 4.15
CA LEU A 3 -15.18 0.56 3.70
C LEU A 3 -14.82 -0.01 2.32
N GLY A 4 -14.23 0.79 1.43
CA GLY A 4 -13.91 0.36 0.06
C GLY A 4 -12.67 -0.52 -0.07
N VAL A 5 -11.98 -0.81 1.05
CA VAL A 5 -10.77 -1.65 1.07
C VAL A 5 -10.91 -2.84 2.01
N VAL A 6 -12.12 -3.17 2.48
CA VAL A 6 -12.31 -4.26 3.46
C VAL A 6 -11.86 -5.60 2.87
N GLU A 7 -12.40 -5.96 1.70
CA GLU A 7 -12.09 -7.21 1.00
C GLU A 7 -10.62 -7.26 0.59
N LEU A 8 -10.09 -6.14 0.04
CA LEU A 8 -8.67 -6.01 -0.28
C LEU A 8 -7.80 -6.26 0.96
N THR A 9 -8.14 -5.65 2.09
CA THR A 9 -7.37 -5.82 3.32
C THR A 9 -7.37 -7.27 3.78
N VAL A 10 -8.52 -7.94 3.74
CA VAL A 10 -8.63 -9.37 4.10
C VAL A 10 -7.77 -10.22 3.16
N ALA A 11 -7.85 -9.98 1.85
CA ALA A 11 -7.05 -10.69 0.86
C ALA A 11 -5.55 -10.50 1.10
N LEU A 12 -5.10 -9.27 1.34
CA LEU A 12 -3.70 -8.97 1.62
C LEU A 12 -3.20 -9.72 2.87
N HIS A 13 -3.96 -9.74 3.96
CA HIS A 13 -3.56 -10.46 5.17
C HIS A 13 -3.73 -11.98 5.09
N ALA A 14 -4.52 -12.48 4.14
CA ALA A 14 -4.64 -13.91 3.88
C ALA A 14 -3.49 -14.44 3.00
N VAL A 15 -2.97 -13.61 2.10
CA VAL A 15 -1.94 -13.99 1.12
C VAL A 15 -0.53 -13.71 1.64
N PHE A 16 -0.33 -12.58 2.32
CA PHE A 16 1.00 -12.14 2.77
C PHE A 16 1.24 -12.43 4.24
N ASP A 17 2.47 -12.82 4.56
CA ASP A 17 2.90 -13.22 5.90
C ASP A 17 3.32 -11.99 6.72
N THR A 18 2.35 -11.21 7.18
CA THR A 18 2.61 -10.00 7.97
C THR A 18 2.87 -10.34 9.45
N PRO A 19 3.81 -9.66 10.14
CA PRO A 19 4.47 -8.41 9.76
C PRO A 19 5.81 -8.58 9.01
N ASP A 20 6.22 -9.81 8.67
CA ASP A 20 7.48 -10.08 7.98
C ASP A 20 7.45 -9.54 6.54
N ASP A 21 6.39 -9.86 5.80
CA ASP A 21 6.01 -9.14 4.59
C ASP A 21 5.43 -7.78 4.99
N ARG A 22 5.78 -6.73 4.24
CA ARG A 22 5.45 -5.35 4.58
C ARG A 22 4.23 -4.90 3.79
N ILE A 23 3.23 -4.34 4.47
CA ILE A 23 2.11 -3.65 3.83
C ILE A 23 2.18 -2.17 4.20
N ILE A 24 2.32 -1.32 3.20
CA ILE A 24 2.36 0.14 3.35
C ILE A 24 1.06 0.70 2.79
N TRP A 25 0.27 1.34 3.64
CA TRP A 25 -0.96 2.03 3.25
C TRP A 25 -0.64 3.50 2.97
N ASP A 26 -0.72 3.95 1.71
CA ASP A 26 -0.49 5.34 1.34
C ASP A 26 -1.53 6.25 2.01
N VAL A 27 -1.09 7.39 2.57
CA VAL A 27 -1.83 8.25 3.51
C VAL A 27 -2.25 7.53 4.80
N GLY A 28 -2.74 6.29 4.76
CA GLY A 28 -3.10 5.46 5.91
C GLY A 28 -4.53 5.65 6.42
N HIS A 29 -5.32 6.55 5.82
CA HIS A 29 -6.68 6.86 6.27
C HIS A 29 -7.69 5.74 5.96
N GLN A 30 -7.38 4.88 5.00
CA GLN A 30 -8.15 3.69 4.63
C GLN A 30 -7.79 2.44 5.45
N ALA A 31 -6.73 2.49 6.28
CA ALA A 31 -6.13 1.32 6.94
C ALA A 31 -6.90 0.82 8.18
N TYR A 32 -8.17 1.18 8.39
CA TYR A 32 -8.89 0.79 9.62
C TYR A 32 -9.17 -0.72 9.69
N PRO A 33 -9.61 -1.40 8.61
CA PRO A 33 -9.72 -2.86 8.60
C PRO A 33 -8.37 -3.52 8.91
N HIS A 34 -7.27 -2.95 8.40
CA HIS A 34 -5.92 -3.44 8.68
C HIS A 34 -5.61 -3.35 10.18
N LYS A 35 -5.90 -2.21 10.82
CA LYS A 35 -5.75 -2.06 12.29
C LYS A 35 -6.58 -3.10 13.05
N ILE A 36 -7.83 -3.32 12.64
CA ILE A 36 -8.73 -4.29 13.27
C ILE A 36 -8.15 -5.71 13.20
N LEU A 37 -7.68 -6.14 12.02
CA LEU A 37 -7.14 -7.48 11.80
C LEU A 37 -5.78 -7.71 12.47
N THR A 38 -5.05 -6.64 12.78
CA THR A 38 -3.70 -6.69 13.37
C THR A 38 -3.71 -6.37 14.87
N GLY A 39 -4.69 -6.93 15.59
CA GLY A 39 -4.73 -6.92 17.05
C GLY A 39 -5.27 -5.63 17.70
N ARG A 40 -5.78 -4.67 16.93
CA ARG A 40 -6.26 -3.37 17.46
C ARG A 40 -7.78 -3.22 17.44
N ARG A 41 -8.54 -4.32 17.26
CA ARG A 41 -10.00 -4.34 17.22
C ARG A 41 -10.66 -3.66 18.42
N GLU A 42 -10.29 -4.04 19.64
CA GLU A 42 -10.92 -3.51 20.87
C GLU A 42 -10.71 -2.00 21.04
N ARG A 43 -9.59 -1.49 20.53
CA ARG A 43 -9.22 -0.07 20.62
C ARG A 43 -9.76 0.76 19.45
N VAL A 44 -10.42 0.15 18.47
CA VAL A 44 -10.85 0.85 17.24
C VAL A 44 -11.80 2.02 17.54
N ARG A 45 -12.59 1.94 18.62
CA ARG A 45 -13.48 3.02 19.05
C ARG A 45 -12.76 4.27 19.58
N THR A 46 -11.46 4.17 19.86
CA THR A 46 -10.61 5.28 20.33
C THR A 46 -9.89 6.01 19.19
N LEU A 47 -10.20 5.70 17.94
CA LEU A 47 -9.53 6.27 16.77
C LEU A 47 -9.59 7.80 16.78
N ARG A 48 -8.44 8.44 16.59
CA ARG A 48 -8.24 9.90 16.56
C ARG A 48 -8.58 10.62 17.87
N GLN A 49 -8.77 9.88 18.97
CA GLN A 49 -8.93 10.47 20.29
C GLN A 49 -7.57 10.63 20.98
N PRO A 50 -7.40 11.63 21.87
CA PRO A 50 -6.22 11.75 22.71
C PRO A 50 -5.93 10.45 23.46
N GLY A 51 -4.70 9.94 23.38
CA GLY A 51 -4.30 8.64 23.97
C GLY A 51 -4.86 7.40 23.26
N GLY A 52 -5.69 7.59 22.23
CA GLY A 52 -6.28 6.52 21.42
C GLY A 52 -5.42 6.11 20.22
N LEU A 53 -6.02 5.35 19.30
CA LEU A 53 -5.35 4.93 18.06
C LEU A 53 -5.19 6.10 17.08
N SER A 54 -4.07 6.12 16.36
CA SER A 54 -3.84 7.05 15.26
C SER A 54 -4.84 6.84 14.14
N GLY A 55 -5.26 7.95 13.51
CA GLY A 55 -6.05 7.98 12.28
C GLY A 55 -5.35 7.43 11.04
N PHE A 56 -4.07 7.11 11.16
CA PHE A 56 -3.20 6.61 10.09
C PHE A 56 -2.29 5.50 10.61
N THR A 57 -1.58 4.81 9.72
CA THR A 57 -0.56 3.85 10.13
C THR A 57 0.56 4.58 10.89
N ARG A 58 1.02 3.98 11.99
CA ARG A 58 2.03 4.57 12.86
C ARG A 58 2.97 3.49 13.37
N ARG A 59 4.27 3.59 13.01
CA ARG A 59 5.32 2.63 13.40
C ARG A 59 5.39 2.34 14.90
N SER A 60 5.23 3.37 15.74
CA SER A 60 5.24 3.20 17.20
C SER A 60 3.95 2.61 17.77
N GLU A 61 2.90 2.44 16.96
CA GLU A 61 1.62 1.87 17.37
C GLU A 61 1.55 0.36 17.12
N SER A 62 2.21 -0.15 16.07
CA SER A 62 2.14 -1.56 15.69
C SER A 62 3.32 -1.98 14.82
N ALA A 63 3.80 -3.22 15.00
CA ALA A 63 4.78 -3.84 14.11
C ALA A 63 4.24 -4.07 12.68
N TYR A 64 2.91 -4.07 12.52
CA TYR A 64 2.22 -4.20 11.23
C TYR A 64 2.16 -2.87 10.45
N ASP A 65 2.63 -1.77 11.05
CA ASP A 65 2.64 -0.43 10.44
C ASP A 65 4.10 -0.07 10.07
N PRO A 66 4.72 -0.67 9.03
CA PRO A 66 6.15 -0.55 8.76
C PRO A 66 6.58 0.88 8.37
N PHE A 67 5.63 1.68 7.88
CA PHE A 67 5.85 3.07 7.50
C PHE A 67 4.73 3.97 8.04
N GLY A 68 5.12 5.12 8.56
CA GLY A 68 4.16 6.13 9.02
C GLY A 68 3.67 6.92 7.82
N ALA A 69 2.43 6.71 7.43
CA ALA A 69 1.82 7.43 6.31
C ALA A 69 0.85 8.49 6.85
N ALA A 70 0.85 9.66 6.22
CA ALA A 70 -0.11 10.75 6.44
C ALA A 70 -0.10 11.69 5.24
N HIS A 71 1.10 11.93 4.67
CA HIS A 71 1.25 12.51 3.35
C HIS A 71 1.03 11.47 2.25
N SER A 72 0.42 11.90 1.16
CA SER A 72 0.14 11.04 0.00
C SER A 72 1.39 10.78 -0.83
N SER A 73 1.31 9.73 -1.65
CA SER A 73 2.25 9.43 -2.74
C SER A 73 3.64 8.97 -2.28
N THR A 74 3.78 8.65 -1.00
CA THR A 74 5.05 8.25 -0.36
C THR A 74 5.25 6.73 -0.32
N SER A 75 4.18 5.95 -0.48
CA SER A 75 4.19 4.50 -0.26
C SER A 75 5.11 3.72 -1.20
N ILE A 76 5.10 4.05 -2.50
CA ILE A 76 5.91 3.33 -3.50
C ILE A 76 7.40 3.57 -3.24
N SER A 77 7.80 4.81 -2.95
CA SER A 77 9.20 5.16 -2.66
C SER A 77 9.68 4.45 -1.38
N ALA A 78 8.88 4.53 -0.31
CA ALA A 78 9.17 3.82 0.93
C ALA A 78 9.24 2.29 0.73
N GLY A 79 8.31 1.75 -0.06
CA GLY A 79 8.24 0.34 -0.39
C GLY A 79 9.44 -0.14 -1.19
N LEU A 80 9.88 0.64 -2.18
CA LEU A 80 11.08 0.35 -2.97
C LEU A 80 12.32 0.26 -2.09
N GLY A 81 12.51 1.21 -1.17
CA GLY A 81 13.63 1.17 -0.23
C GLY A 81 13.61 -0.09 0.65
N MET A 82 12.43 -0.51 1.12
CA MET A 82 12.29 -1.76 1.87
C MET A 82 12.55 -3.01 1.01
N ALA A 83 12.07 -3.04 -0.24
CA ALA A 83 12.27 -4.16 -1.15
C ALA A 83 13.76 -4.35 -1.48
N VAL A 84 14.46 -3.26 -1.80
CA VAL A 84 15.91 -3.27 -2.04
C VAL A 84 16.66 -3.75 -0.80
N ALA A 85 16.28 -3.29 0.39
CA ALA A 85 16.90 -3.75 1.64
C ALA A 85 16.67 -5.26 1.89
N HIS A 86 15.48 -5.78 1.60
CA HIS A 86 15.18 -7.20 1.68
C HIS A 86 16.01 -8.03 0.69
N HIS A 87 16.14 -7.52 -0.55
CA HIS A 87 16.94 -8.16 -1.59
C HIS A 87 18.42 -8.25 -1.21
N LEU A 88 19.01 -7.12 -0.83
CA LEU A 88 20.41 -7.08 -0.39
C LEU A 88 20.66 -8.01 0.78
N ARG A 89 19.72 -8.11 1.73
CA ARG A 89 19.87 -9.06 2.85
C ARG A 89 19.84 -10.51 2.37
N ALA A 90 18.96 -10.87 1.44
CA ALA A 90 18.88 -12.22 0.89
C ALA A 90 20.14 -12.61 0.10
N GLU A 91 20.79 -11.65 -0.57
CA GLU A 91 22.08 -11.88 -1.23
C GLU A 91 23.21 -12.21 -0.25
N HIS A 92 23.20 -11.61 0.94
CA HIS A 92 24.25 -11.79 1.94
C HIS A 92 23.97 -12.95 2.92
N ASP A 93 22.70 -13.29 3.13
CA ASP A 93 22.26 -14.31 4.08
C ASP A 93 21.36 -15.34 3.38
N PRO A 94 21.90 -16.50 2.96
CA PRO A 94 21.13 -17.54 2.29
C PRO A 94 20.01 -18.15 3.15
N ALA A 95 20.07 -18.00 4.48
CA ALA A 95 18.99 -18.45 5.36
C ALA A 95 17.83 -17.44 5.41
N TYR A 96 18.04 -16.22 4.90
CA TYR A 96 17.04 -15.19 4.87
C TYR A 96 16.05 -15.41 3.72
N ARG A 97 14.80 -15.74 4.07
CA ARG A 97 13.69 -15.64 3.12
C ARG A 97 13.49 -14.17 2.73
N GLU A 98 13.71 -13.85 1.47
CA GLU A 98 13.38 -12.55 0.90
C GLU A 98 11.87 -12.26 1.05
N ARG A 99 11.53 -11.03 1.47
CA ARG A 99 10.17 -10.66 1.88
C ARG A 99 9.49 -9.80 0.85
N ASN A 100 8.16 -9.88 0.82
CA ASN A 100 7.35 -9.06 -0.07
C ASN A 100 7.11 -7.68 0.54
N VAL A 101 7.04 -6.67 -0.33
CA VAL A 101 6.67 -5.31 0.07
C VAL A 101 5.51 -4.84 -0.79
N VAL A 102 4.37 -4.59 -0.15
CA VAL A 102 3.13 -4.19 -0.79
C VAL A 102 2.87 -2.71 -0.50
N ALA A 103 2.83 -1.88 -1.54
CA ALA A 103 2.42 -0.48 -1.46
C ALA A 103 0.97 -0.34 -1.97
N VAL A 104 0.04 -0.02 -1.06
CA VAL A 104 -1.36 0.23 -1.40
C VAL A 104 -1.57 1.74 -1.57
N ILE A 105 -1.79 2.18 -2.81
CA ILE A 105 -1.90 3.59 -3.18
C ILE A 105 -3.25 3.89 -3.83
N GLY A 106 -3.85 5.05 -3.51
CA GLY A 106 -5.07 5.51 -4.17
C GLY A 106 -4.82 6.18 -5.53
N ASP A 107 -5.83 6.21 -6.39
CA ASP A 107 -5.88 6.93 -7.67
C ASP A 107 -5.51 8.42 -7.56
N GLY A 108 -6.00 9.11 -6.53
CA GLY A 108 -5.62 10.50 -6.28
C GLY A 108 -4.13 10.65 -5.93
N SER A 109 -3.54 9.65 -5.26
CA SER A 109 -2.17 9.71 -4.76
C SER A 109 -1.15 9.26 -5.81
N ILE A 110 -1.50 8.36 -6.73
CA ILE A 110 -0.59 7.91 -7.78
C ILE A 110 -0.30 9.02 -8.81
N SER A 111 -1.15 10.04 -8.90
CA SER A 111 -0.97 11.17 -9.82
C SER A 111 0.16 12.13 -9.44
N ALA A 112 0.68 12.06 -8.21
CA ALA A 112 1.74 12.96 -7.78
C ALA A 112 3.13 12.50 -8.28
N GLY A 113 4.01 13.46 -8.57
CA GLY A 113 5.34 13.20 -9.12
C GLY A 113 6.19 12.22 -8.31
N MET A 114 6.05 12.20 -6.98
CA MET A 114 6.79 11.26 -6.11
C MET A 114 6.45 9.79 -6.41
N ALA A 115 5.20 9.49 -6.76
CA ALA A 115 4.82 8.13 -7.14
C ALA A 115 5.46 7.72 -8.46
N TYR A 116 5.51 8.62 -9.45
CA TYR A 116 6.17 8.38 -10.73
C TYR A 116 7.69 8.24 -10.61
N GLU A 117 8.31 9.10 -9.81
CA GLU A 117 9.75 9.03 -9.53
C GLU A 117 10.10 7.69 -8.90
N ALA A 118 9.32 7.23 -7.91
CA ALA A 118 9.52 5.94 -7.28
C ALA A 118 9.34 4.76 -8.25
N MET A 119 8.31 4.79 -9.11
CA MET A 119 8.11 3.77 -10.14
C MET A 119 9.26 3.75 -11.16
N ASN A 120 9.76 4.92 -11.55
CA ASN A 120 10.90 5.00 -12.45
C ASN A 120 12.16 4.42 -11.80
N ASN A 121 12.43 4.76 -10.53
CA ASN A 121 13.54 4.21 -9.78
C ASN A 121 13.42 2.69 -9.58
N ALA A 122 12.20 2.16 -9.41
CA ALA A 122 12.00 0.72 -9.31
C ALA A 122 12.46 -0.01 -10.58
N SER A 123 12.33 0.60 -11.76
CA SER A 123 12.85 0.03 -13.02
C SER A 123 14.38 -0.04 -13.03
N VAL A 124 15.05 0.95 -12.44
CA VAL A 124 16.52 1.02 -12.35
C VAL A 124 17.05 0.06 -11.27
N ALA A 125 16.29 -0.18 -10.21
CA ALA A 125 16.67 -1.06 -9.10
C ALA A 125 16.75 -2.56 -9.48
N GLY A 126 16.25 -2.94 -10.66
CA GLY A 126 16.39 -4.29 -11.20
C GLY A 126 15.83 -5.37 -10.25
N PRO A 127 16.58 -6.47 -9.99
CA PRO A 127 16.16 -7.53 -9.07
C PRO A 127 15.79 -7.04 -7.66
N GLY A 128 16.39 -5.92 -7.21
CA GLY A 128 16.09 -5.31 -5.92
C GLY A 128 14.64 -4.81 -5.76
N ALA A 129 13.95 -4.56 -6.87
CA ALA A 129 12.52 -4.25 -6.88
C ALA A 129 11.63 -5.48 -7.16
N GLY A 130 12.21 -6.67 -7.33
CA GLY A 130 11.48 -7.87 -7.78
C GLY A 130 10.37 -8.34 -6.85
N ARG A 131 10.39 -7.91 -5.59
CA ARG A 131 9.35 -8.19 -4.58
C ARG A 131 8.55 -6.97 -4.14
N LEU A 132 8.66 -5.86 -4.88
CA LEU A 132 7.79 -4.70 -4.71
C LEU A 132 6.48 -4.93 -5.48
N ILE A 133 5.36 -4.90 -4.78
CA ILE A 133 4.01 -5.04 -5.33
C ILE A 133 3.27 -3.74 -5.10
N VAL A 134 2.83 -3.09 -6.18
CA VAL A 134 2.02 -1.88 -6.10
C VAL A 134 0.57 -2.23 -6.36
N VAL A 135 -0.28 -1.99 -5.37
CA VAL A 135 -1.74 -2.14 -5.49
C VAL A 135 -2.35 -0.76 -5.63
N LEU A 136 -2.86 -0.49 -6.84
CA LEU A 136 -3.67 0.70 -7.08
C LEU A 136 -5.11 0.44 -6.62
N ASN A 137 -5.51 1.10 -5.55
CA ASN A 137 -6.89 1.12 -5.08
C ASN A 137 -7.62 2.28 -5.78
N ASP A 138 -8.14 2.01 -6.97
CA ASP A 138 -8.95 2.95 -7.74
C ASP A 138 -10.41 2.88 -7.29
N ASN A 139 -10.89 3.98 -6.71
CA ASN A 139 -12.28 4.15 -6.30
C ASN A 139 -12.92 5.38 -6.98
N GLU A 140 -12.31 5.88 -8.06
CA GLU A 140 -12.70 7.08 -8.82
C GLU A 140 -12.93 8.31 -7.93
N MET A 141 -12.24 8.40 -6.79
CA MET A 141 -12.51 9.40 -5.76
C MET A 141 -11.23 9.83 -5.02
N SER A 142 -10.80 11.07 -5.23
CA SER A 142 -10.00 11.81 -4.24
C SER A 142 -10.96 12.47 -3.23
N ILE A 143 -10.51 13.47 -2.44
CA ILE A 143 -11.43 14.28 -1.59
C ILE A 143 -12.52 14.95 -2.46
N ALA A 144 -12.22 15.19 -3.73
CA ALA A 144 -13.12 15.54 -4.82
C ALA A 144 -12.91 14.53 -5.99
N PRO A 145 -13.74 14.51 -7.04
CA PRO A 145 -13.50 13.64 -8.19
C PRO A 145 -12.07 13.80 -8.72
N PRO A 146 -11.38 12.71 -9.05
CA PRO A 146 -10.02 12.77 -9.53
C PRO A 146 -9.98 13.55 -10.84
N VAL A 147 -9.07 14.53 -10.92
CA VAL A 147 -8.85 15.35 -12.11
C VAL A 147 -7.53 14.94 -12.76
N GLY A 148 -7.51 14.85 -14.09
CA GLY A 148 -6.28 14.62 -14.85
C GLY A 148 -6.35 13.47 -15.85
N ALA A 149 -5.45 13.49 -16.83
CA ALA A 149 -5.42 12.53 -17.94
C ALA A 149 -5.16 11.08 -17.51
N MET A 150 -4.45 10.86 -16.40
CA MET A 150 -4.12 9.54 -15.87
C MET A 150 -5.36 8.84 -15.28
N SER A 151 -6.20 9.56 -14.53
CA SER A 151 -7.44 8.99 -13.96
C SER A 151 -8.40 8.59 -15.10
N ASN A 152 -8.54 9.44 -16.13
CA ASN A 152 -9.28 9.10 -17.35
C ASN A 152 -8.69 7.90 -18.12
N TYR A 153 -7.37 7.72 -18.09
CA TYR A 153 -6.69 6.60 -18.75
C TYR A 153 -6.87 5.28 -17.97
N LEU A 154 -6.78 5.32 -16.63
CA LEU A 154 -6.99 4.17 -15.74
C LEU A 154 -8.45 3.71 -15.77
N SER A 155 -9.44 4.62 -15.71
CA SER A 155 -10.85 4.28 -15.89
C SER A 155 -11.12 3.64 -17.26
N ARG A 156 -10.40 4.06 -18.32
CA ARG A 156 -10.48 3.43 -19.66
C ARG A 156 -9.84 2.04 -19.71
N LEU A 157 -8.76 1.80 -18.97
CA LEU A 157 -8.15 0.47 -18.87
C LEU A 157 -9.02 -0.50 -18.07
N MET A 158 -9.62 -0.06 -16.95
CA MET A 158 -10.52 -0.87 -16.14
C MET A 158 -11.85 -1.19 -16.84
N SER A 159 -12.32 -0.32 -17.73
CA SER A 159 -13.50 -0.54 -18.59
C SER A 159 -13.19 -1.28 -19.90
N SER A 160 -11.93 -1.69 -20.12
CA SER A 160 -11.55 -2.41 -21.33
C SER A 160 -12.06 -3.87 -21.31
N ARG A 161 -12.54 -4.36 -22.47
CA ARG A 161 -13.08 -5.71 -22.64
C ARG A 161 -12.14 -6.84 -22.17
N GLN A 162 -10.83 -6.61 -22.19
CA GLN A 162 -9.83 -7.60 -21.78
C GLN A 162 -9.79 -7.81 -20.26
N PHE A 163 -10.06 -6.78 -19.46
CA PHE A 163 -10.14 -6.92 -18.00
C PHE A 163 -11.46 -7.57 -17.56
N LEU A 164 -12.55 -7.28 -18.27
CA LEU A 164 -13.86 -7.91 -18.04
C LEU A 164 -13.84 -9.42 -18.39
N GLY A 165 -13.19 -9.82 -19.48
CA GLY A 165 -13.07 -11.23 -19.86
C GLY A 165 -12.13 -12.09 -18.98
N LEU A 166 -11.36 -11.47 -18.07
CA LEU A 166 -10.55 -12.15 -17.06
C LEU A 166 -11.30 -12.31 -15.72
N ARG A 167 -12.45 -11.65 -15.60
CA ARG A 167 -13.30 -11.62 -14.42
C ARG A 167 -14.46 -12.63 -14.49
N ASP A 168 -14.83 -13.04 -15.70
CA ASP A 168 -15.76 -14.14 -16.01
C ASP A 168 -15.00 -15.47 -16.15
#